data_AF-A0AAW9KCA7-F1
#
_entry.id   AF-A0AAW9KCA7-F1
#
_cell.length_a   1.000
_cell.length_b   1.000
_cell.length_c   1.000
_cell.angle_alpha   90.00
_cell.angle_beta   90.00
_cell.angle_gamma   90.00
#
_symmetry.space_group_name_H-M   'P 1'
#
loop_
_entity.id
_entity.type
_entity.pdbx_description
1 polymer ?
#
loop_
_entity_poly.entity_id
_entity_poly.type
_entity_poly.pdbx_seq_one_letter_code
_entity_poly.pdbx_strand_id
1 'polypeptide(L)'
;MDKFKKFLKNSNKIEKIFVIIVPLIILLGVSDIVKYNHQTDNVTTNQKQELLANDVNNTEVNNVDKDNNDEKDNDVKSENEEVDSEKDTSNKTKEDIINEDNSDEKDTSINSTSENVKAEENRPNKQETIYFNKSIKGRGSSDEGRTEPNYTGLYGYAVVYYGTDVRKLSLNSPWIIPTYKKIDYDHYEVNGELPHKTVVKVISQNLTHEGYGRYDGYLTVTIPENGDEEYLIDVSNFITNDYWDFPSVKDSASWGYSIAEYHQNSDKLPVYVDNDIANVKDGAKVIIKGKTGTYGSGRVDDDLRQVEAYYFNENREESTVFFNEYDLKIVY
;
A
#
# COMPACT_ATOMS: atom_id res chain seq x y z
N MET A 1 -25.38 -50.89 11.85
CA MET A 1 -25.53 -51.25 10.42
C MET A 1 -26.99 -51.38 9.95
N ASP A 2 -28.00 -51.33 10.84
CA ASP A 2 -29.43 -51.48 10.47
C ASP A 2 -30.23 -50.18 10.29
N LYS A 3 -29.64 -49.00 10.50
CA LYS A 3 -30.31 -47.72 10.20
C LYS A 3 -30.06 -47.22 8.76
N PHE A 4 -29.01 -47.70 8.10
CA PHE A 4 -28.66 -47.27 6.73
C PHE A 4 -29.51 -47.97 5.65
N LYS A 5 -29.99 -49.19 5.92
CA LYS A 5 -30.89 -49.93 5.01
C LYS A 5 -32.32 -49.37 4.95
N LYS A 6 -32.72 -48.50 5.89
CA LYS A 6 -34.05 -47.89 5.92
C LYS A 6 -34.15 -46.62 5.08
N PHE A 7 -33.01 -46.02 4.70
CA PHE A 7 -32.97 -44.80 3.88
C PHE A 7 -33.02 -45.09 2.37
N LEU A 8 -32.56 -46.27 1.94
CA LEU A 8 -32.54 -46.69 0.52
C LEU A 8 -33.86 -47.29 0.01
N LYS A 9 -34.94 -47.30 0.81
CA LYS A 9 -36.23 -47.93 0.44
C LYS A 9 -37.29 -46.94 -0.06
N ASN A 10 -36.98 -45.65 -0.22
CA ASN A 10 -37.99 -44.62 -0.51
C ASN A 10 -37.79 -43.79 -1.79
N SER A 11 -36.96 -44.23 -2.75
CA SER A 11 -36.83 -43.54 -4.06
C SER A 11 -37.06 -44.47 -5.25
N ASN A 12 -38.18 -45.19 -5.25
CA ASN A 12 -38.69 -45.87 -6.44
C ASN A 12 -39.98 -45.17 -6.89
N LYS A 13 -39.83 -44.06 -7.61
CA LYS A 13 -40.83 -43.48 -8.52
C LYS A 13 -40.19 -42.27 -9.22
N ILE A 14 -39.49 -42.54 -10.32
CA ILE A 14 -39.48 -41.81 -11.60
C ILE A 14 -38.53 -42.64 -12.47
N GLU A 15 -39.13 -43.66 -13.06
CA GLU A 15 -38.53 -44.44 -14.13
C GLU A 15 -39.08 -43.87 -15.44
N LYS A 16 -38.22 -43.79 -16.45
CA LYS A 16 -38.50 -43.65 -17.89
C LYS A 16 -38.66 -42.23 -18.42
N ILE A 17 -37.58 -41.71 -19.00
CA ILE A 17 -37.56 -41.22 -20.39
C ILE A 17 -36.10 -41.19 -20.89
N PHE A 18 -35.85 -42.04 -21.89
CA PHE A 18 -34.85 -41.96 -22.96
C PHE A 18 -33.35 -41.97 -22.63
N VAL A 19 -32.79 -43.17 -22.76
CA VAL A 19 -31.42 -43.42 -23.25
C VAL A 19 -31.48 -43.46 -24.79
N ILE A 20 -30.34 -43.16 -25.42
CA ILE A 20 -29.91 -43.35 -26.83
C ILE A 20 -30.02 -42.09 -27.72
N ILE A 21 -28.89 -41.39 -27.92
CA ILE A 21 -28.08 -41.36 -29.16
C ILE A 21 -26.66 -40.90 -28.78
N VAL A 22 -25.66 -41.55 -29.39
CA VAL A 22 -24.21 -41.48 -29.14
C VAL A 22 -23.52 -40.43 -30.08
N PRO A 23 -22.18 -40.32 -30.21
CA PRO A 23 -21.41 -39.08 -30.02
C PRO A 23 -20.82 -38.51 -31.33
N LEU A 24 -20.47 -37.23 -31.39
CA LEU A 24 -19.52 -36.72 -32.39
C LEU A 24 -19.11 -35.28 -32.05
N ILE A 25 -17.82 -35.04 -31.81
CA ILE A 25 -17.00 -33.96 -32.39
C ILE A 25 -15.59 -34.15 -31.81
N ILE A 26 -14.71 -34.65 -32.68
CA ILE A 26 -13.26 -34.59 -32.58
C ILE A 26 -12.82 -33.48 -33.56
N LEU A 27 -11.72 -32.80 -33.21
CA LEU A 27 -10.82 -32.00 -34.06
C LEU A 27 -11.24 -30.55 -34.39
N LEU A 28 -10.51 -29.57 -33.84
CA LEU A 28 -9.42 -28.83 -34.54
C LEU A 28 -8.83 -27.70 -33.67
N GLY A 29 -7.50 -27.51 -33.76
CA GLY A 29 -6.77 -26.28 -33.36
C GLY A 29 -5.89 -26.44 -32.11
N VAL A 30 -4.77 -27.18 -32.16
CA VAL A 30 -3.40 -26.66 -32.42
C VAL A 30 -3.16 -25.22 -31.94
N SER A 31 -2.37 -25.06 -30.88
CA SER A 31 -1.47 -23.92 -30.75
C SER A 31 -0.16 -24.37 -30.11
N ASP A 32 0.92 -23.93 -30.74
CA ASP A 32 2.28 -24.39 -30.56
C ASP A 32 2.87 -24.07 -29.20
N ILE A 33 3.55 -25.05 -28.63
CA ILE A 33 4.50 -24.89 -27.53
C ILE A 33 5.78 -24.30 -28.14
N VAL A 34 5.96 -22.99 -28.05
CA VAL A 34 7.26 -22.36 -28.32
C VAL A 34 8.04 -22.31 -27.01
N LYS A 35 9.03 -23.21 -26.93
CA LYS A 35 10.16 -23.10 -26.00
C LYS A 35 11.02 -21.92 -26.44
N TYR A 36 11.11 -20.87 -25.63
CA TYR A 36 12.17 -19.87 -25.78
C TYR A 36 13.37 -20.27 -24.93
N ASN A 37 14.45 -20.64 -25.62
CA ASN A 37 15.77 -20.83 -25.04
C ASN A 37 16.45 -19.47 -24.82
N HIS A 38 17.13 -19.40 -23.69
CA HIS A 38 18.14 -18.39 -23.37
C HIS A 38 19.30 -18.50 -24.38
N GLN A 39 19.56 -17.43 -25.14
CA GLN A 39 20.82 -17.29 -25.86
C GLN A 39 21.33 -15.85 -25.74
N THR A 40 22.45 -15.75 -25.04
CA THR A 40 23.28 -14.56 -24.88
C THR A 40 24.11 -14.35 -26.15
N ASP A 41 23.94 -13.22 -26.82
CA ASP A 41 24.89 -12.78 -27.84
C ASP A 41 25.47 -11.41 -27.47
N ASN A 42 26.78 -11.41 -27.30
CA ASN A 42 27.64 -10.24 -27.26
C ASN A 42 27.59 -9.54 -28.62
N VAL A 43 27.33 -8.23 -28.66
CA VAL A 43 27.63 -7.40 -29.82
C VAL A 43 28.53 -6.24 -29.40
N THR A 44 29.77 -6.36 -29.88
CA THR A 44 30.85 -5.38 -29.86
C THR A 44 30.68 -4.41 -31.03
N THR A 45 30.70 -3.11 -30.69
CA THR A 45 31.23 -1.94 -31.43
C THR A 45 30.84 -1.70 -32.90
N ASN A 46 30.25 -0.52 -33.13
CA ASN A 46 30.66 0.56 -34.05
C ASN A 46 29.43 1.20 -34.72
N GLN A 47 29.16 2.48 -34.40
CA GLN A 47 28.82 3.55 -35.36
C GLN A 47 28.25 4.78 -34.64
N LYS A 48 29.10 5.78 -34.39
CA LYS A 48 28.82 7.20 -34.73
C LYS A 48 30.02 8.09 -34.38
N GLN A 49 30.91 8.25 -35.35
CA GLN A 49 31.63 9.50 -35.56
C GLN A 49 30.89 10.22 -36.70
N GLU A 50 30.51 11.47 -36.43
CA GLU A 50 30.41 12.62 -37.35
C GLU A 50 29.31 13.56 -36.87
N LEU A 51 29.72 14.64 -36.19
CA LEU A 51 29.43 16.03 -36.53
C LEU A 51 30.00 16.92 -35.42
N LEU A 52 31.25 17.34 -35.60
CA LEU A 52 31.85 18.52 -34.98
C LEU A 52 31.89 19.60 -36.06
N ALA A 53 31.23 20.74 -35.82
CA ALA A 53 31.67 22.07 -36.27
C ALA A 53 30.70 23.13 -35.73
N ASN A 54 31.25 24.29 -35.34
CA ASN A 54 30.63 25.53 -34.86
C ASN A 54 30.47 25.56 -33.33
N ASP A 55 31.03 26.48 -32.55
CA ASP A 55 31.76 27.73 -32.80
C ASP A 55 32.68 27.98 -31.60
N VAL A 56 33.94 28.36 -31.85
CA VAL A 56 34.84 28.92 -30.81
C VAL A 56 35.16 30.35 -31.21
N ASN A 57 34.50 31.29 -30.52
CA ASN A 57 34.94 32.66 -30.35
C ASN A 57 35.09 32.89 -28.85
N ASN A 58 36.32 33.02 -28.35
CA ASN A 58 36.62 34.15 -27.47
C ASN A 58 38.13 34.40 -27.30
N THR A 59 38.43 35.68 -27.39
CA THR A 59 39.72 36.35 -27.24
C THR A 59 39.97 36.66 -25.75
N GLU A 60 41.22 36.47 -25.33
CA GLU A 60 41.97 37.11 -24.22
C GLU A 60 41.34 37.22 -22.81
N VAL A 61 42.10 36.86 -21.77
CA VAL A 61 42.94 37.81 -21.00
C VAL A 61 43.76 37.04 -19.93
N ASN A 62 45.00 37.48 -19.81
CA ASN A 62 46.06 37.17 -18.85
C ASN A 62 45.63 36.92 -17.39
N ASN A 63 46.38 36.03 -16.72
CA ASN A 63 47.07 36.40 -15.49
C ASN A 63 48.31 35.51 -15.26
N VAL A 64 49.42 36.18 -14.98
CA VAL A 64 50.76 35.70 -14.68
C VAL A 64 51.06 36.07 -13.22
N ASP A 65 51.92 35.26 -12.59
CA ASP A 65 52.60 35.44 -11.28
C ASP A 65 51.75 35.14 -10.02
N LYS A 66 52.23 34.44 -8.98
CA LYS A 66 53.60 34.09 -8.57
C LYS A 66 53.59 33.07 -7.42
N ASP A 67 54.55 32.14 -7.45
CA ASP A 67 55.47 31.74 -6.38
C ASP A 67 55.01 31.28 -4.99
N ASN A 68 55.35 30.00 -4.72
CA ASN A 68 56.37 29.52 -3.76
C ASN A 68 55.98 28.78 -2.47
N ASN A 69 56.69 27.63 -2.36
CA ASN A 69 57.27 26.95 -1.21
C ASN A 69 56.47 25.88 -0.43
N ASP A 70 56.82 24.62 -0.75
CA ASP A 70 57.53 23.68 0.13
C ASP A 70 57.39 23.87 1.64
N GLU A 71 56.84 22.87 2.33
CA GLU A 71 57.60 22.20 3.40
C GLU A 71 57.07 20.78 3.67
N LYS A 72 58.02 19.89 3.91
CA LYS A 72 57.91 18.46 4.17
C LYS A 72 57.83 18.17 5.67
N ASP A 73 57.40 16.94 5.96
CA ASP A 73 57.67 16.12 7.15
C ASP A 73 56.93 16.47 8.44
N ASN A 74 56.06 15.55 8.90
CA ASN A 74 56.45 14.62 9.97
C ASN A 74 55.39 13.55 10.25
N ASP A 75 55.88 12.30 10.25
CA ASP A 75 55.35 11.14 10.96
C ASP A 75 55.11 11.44 12.44
N VAL A 76 53.95 11.02 13.00
CA VAL A 76 53.88 10.46 14.37
C VAL A 76 52.78 9.40 14.44
N LYS A 77 53.22 8.14 14.62
CA LYS A 77 52.48 7.04 15.24
C LYS A 77 52.18 7.36 16.71
N SER A 78 51.00 7.02 17.21
CA SER A 78 50.87 6.45 18.55
C SER A 78 49.70 5.49 18.67
N GLU A 79 50.05 4.28 19.08
CA GLU A 79 49.22 3.16 19.53
C GLU A 79 48.60 3.40 20.93
N ASN A 80 47.64 2.51 21.24
CA ASN A 80 47.20 2.06 22.58
C ASN A 80 46.30 3.01 23.40
N GLU A 81 45.33 2.56 24.21
CA GLU A 81 44.95 1.24 24.71
C GLU A 81 43.53 1.32 25.32
N GLU A 82 42.86 0.16 25.44
CA GLU A 82 41.68 -0.10 26.27
C GLU A 82 41.89 0.33 27.74
N VAL A 83 40.82 0.75 28.45
CA VAL A 83 40.50 0.26 29.80
C VAL A 83 38.99 0.40 30.09
N ASP A 84 38.38 -0.74 30.44
CA ASP A 84 37.13 -0.91 31.19
C ASP A 84 37.03 -0.07 32.47
N SER A 85 35.82 0.29 32.91
CA SER A 85 35.28 -0.22 34.19
C SER A 85 33.98 0.44 34.62
N GLU A 86 33.14 -0.44 35.17
CA GLU A 86 31.93 -0.25 35.96
C GLU A 86 32.06 0.80 37.09
N LYS A 87 30.97 1.51 37.40
CA LYS A 87 30.13 1.27 38.61
C LYS A 87 29.21 2.45 38.94
N ASP A 88 27.92 2.11 38.97
CA ASP A 88 27.10 2.04 40.18
C ASP A 88 26.70 3.31 40.97
N THR A 89 25.38 3.35 41.21
CA THR A 89 24.62 3.84 42.37
C THR A 89 24.56 5.33 42.73
N SER A 90 23.32 5.85 42.84
CA SER A 90 22.66 6.10 44.15
C SER A 90 21.80 7.38 44.21
N ASN A 91 20.49 7.15 44.38
CA ASN A 91 19.54 7.78 45.32
C ASN A 91 19.22 9.29 45.23
N LYS A 92 17.91 9.62 45.26
CA LYS A 92 17.11 9.82 46.50
C LYS A 92 15.94 10.78 46.18
N THR A 93 14.69 10.32 46.08
CA THR A 93 13.63 10.28 47.13
C THR A 93 13.19 11.64 47.70
N LYS A 94 11.89 11.93 47.56
CA LYS A 94 10.92 12.41 48.59
C LYS A 94 9.54 12.49 47.92
N GLU A 95 8.51 11.68 48.23
CA GLU A 95 7.71 11.60 49.48
C GLU A 95 7.24 12.99 49.93
N ASP A 96 5.96 13.29 50.20
CA ASP A 96 4.88 12.41 50.64
C ASP A 96 3.55 13.18 50.86
N ILE A 97 2.49 12.40 51.13
CA ILE A 97 1.28 12.66 51.97
C ILE A 97 -0.04 13.13 51.27
N ILE A 98 -1.14 12.33 51.15
CA ILE A 98 -2.05 11.67 52.17
C ILE A 98 -3.14 12.70 52.64
N ASN A 99 -4.48 12.48 52.67
CA ASN A 99 -5.25 11.29 53.06
C ASN A 99 -6.80 11.39 52.84
N GLU A 100 -7.46 10.21 52.92
CA GLU A 100 -8.73 9.82 53.63
C GLU A 100 -10.09 10.54 53.40
N ASP A 101 -11.29 9.94 53.54
CA ASP A 101 -11.82 8.56 53.64
C ASP A 101 -13.38 8.63 53.71
N ASN A 102 -14.08 7.51 53.39
CA ASN A 102 -15.39 7.04 53.90
C ASN A 102 -16.69 7.86 53.63
N SER A 103 -17.92 7.33 53.47
CA SER A 103 -18.57 6.01 53.71
C SER A 103 -20.04 5.99 53.18
N ASP A 104 -20.53 4.78 52.88
CA ASP A 104 -21.86 4.15 53.14
C ASP A 104 -23.21 4.55 52.47
N GLU A 105 -23.79 3.52 51.82
CA GLU A 105 -25.18 2.98 51.78
C GLU A 105 -26.43 3.88 51.88
N LYS A 106 -27.38 3.73 50.93
CA LYS A 106 -28.71 3.08 51.16
C LYS A 106 -29.62 2.96 49.92
N ASP A 107 -30.35 1.84 49.88
CA ASP A 107 -31.52 1.46 49.07
C ASP A 107 -32.55 2.57 48.74
N THR A 108 -33.14 2.52 47.54
CA THR A 108 -34.60 2.36 47.40
C THR A 108 -35.00 1.77 46.04
N SER A 109 -35.69 0.64 46.09
CA SER A 109 -36.45 0.04 44.99
C SER A 109 -37.82 0.71 44.86
N ILE A 110 -38.23 1.06 43.64
CA ILE A 110 -39.64 1.27 43.30
C ILE A 110 -39.91 0.54 41.98
N ASN A 111 -40.63 -0.56 42.12
CA ASN A 111 -41.31 -1.27 41.05
C ASN A 111 -42.69 -0.61 40.87
N SER A 112 -43.05 -0.17 39.67
CA SER A 112 -44.42 0.19 39.32
C SER A 112 -44.65 -0.06 37.84
N THR A 113 -45.28 -1.20 37.58
CA THR A 113 -45.86 -1.62 36.31
C THR A 113 -47.10 -0.77 36.00
N SER A 114 -47.16 -0.14 34.82
CA SER A 114 -48.43 0.08 34.12
C SER A 114 -48.21 0.50 32.66
N GLU A 115 -48.79 -0.31 31.77
CA GLU A 115 -49.48 0.12 30.55
C GLU A 115 -48.65 0.63 29.35
N ASN A 116 -48.26 -0.35 28.53
CA ASN A 116 -48.54 -0.45 27.09
C ASN A 116 -49.19 0.80 26.43
N VAL A 117 -48.36 1.73 25.98
CA VAL A 117 -48.71 2.68 24.92
C VAL A 117 -47.76 2.44 23.76
N LYS A 118 -48.32 1.94 22.65
CA LYS A 118 -47.68 2.00 21.34
C LYS A 118 -47.37 3.46 21.02
N ALA A 119 -46.12 3.86 21.22
CA ALA A 119 -45.58 5.07 20.65
C ALA A 119 -44.80 4.68 19.40
N GLU A 120 -45.36 5.05 18.25
CA GLU A 120 -44.71 5.01 16.95
C GLU A 120 -43.29 5.56 17.03
N GLU A 121 -42.37 4.74 16.58
CA GLU A 121 -40.94 4.93 16.50
C GLU A 121 -40.63 6.04 15.47
N ASN A 122 -40.79 7.30 15.88
CA ASN A 122 -40.12 8.42 15.20
C ASN A 122 -38.72 8.59 15.81
N ARG A 123 -37.82 7.65 15.50
CA ARG A 123 -36.39 7.90 15.66
C ARG A 123 -36.02 9.01 14.67
N PRO A 124 -35.49 10.16 15.13
CA PRO A 124 -34.85 11.08 14.20
C PRO A 124 -33.76 10.30 13.49
N ASN A 125 -33.79 10.31 12.15
CA ASN A 125 -32.74 9.76 11.30
C ASN A 125 -31.44 10.47 11.69
N LYS A 126 -30.71 9.89 12.65
CA LYS A 126 -29.45 10.42 13.14
C LYS A 126 -28.48 10.22 12.00
N GLN A 127 -28.35 11.24 11.15
CA GLN A 127 -27.28 11.31 10.17
C GLN A 127 -25.97 11.13 10.92
N GLU A 128 -25.41 9.92 10.83
CA GLU A 128 -24.15 9.59 11.48
C GLU A 128 -23.09 10.46 10.81
N THR A 129 -22.47 11.35 11.59
CA THR A 129 -21.39 12.19 11.07
C THR A 129 -20.18 11.30 10.85
N ILE A 130 -19.76 11.16 9.60
CA ILE A 130 -18.57 10.39 9.23
C ILE A 130 -17.34 11.10 9.82
N TYR A 131 -16.58 10.38 10.63
CA TYR A 131 -15.33 10.85 11.23
C TYR A 131 -14.18 9.93 10.84
N PHE A 132 -13.17 10.49 10.16
CA PHE A 132 -11.96 9.77 9.78
C PHE A 132 -10.88 9.96 10.84
N ASN A 133 -10.47 8.88 11.49
CA ASN A 133 -9.32 8.92 12.40
C ASN A 133 -8.02 8.79 11.60
N LYS A 134 -7.43 9.93 11.23
CA LYS A 134 -6.20 9.99 10.43
C LYS A 134 -4.92 9.57 11.17
N SER A 135 -4.97 9.37 12.50
CA SER A 135 -3.78 8.94 13.27
C SER A 135 -3.46 7.45 13.10
N ILE A 136 -4.45 6.65 12.71
CA ILE A 136 -4.31 5.22 12.47
C ILE A 136 -4.01 5.02 10.99
N LYS A 137 -3.02 4.22 10.58
CA LYS A 137 -2.67 4.15 9.15
C LYS A 137 -3.55 3.18 8.37
N GLY A 138 -3.88 2.04 8.98
CA GLY A 138 -4.49 0.90 8.29
C GLY A 138 -3.46 -0.11 7.78
N ARG A 139 -3.87 -0.94 6.81
CA ARG A 139 -3.07 -2.00 6.18
C ARG A 139 -2.47 -3.02 7.15
N GLY A 140 -3.17 -3.29 8.25
CA GLY A 140 -2.72 -4.29 9.23
C GLY A 140 -1.42 -3.90 9.95
N SER A 141 -1.01 -2.63 9.89
CA SER A 141 0.17 -2.15 10.63
C SER A 141 -0.23 -1.69 12.03
N SER A 142 0.57 -2.04 13.03
CA SER A 142 0.41 -1.54 14.39
C SER A 142 0.64 -0.02 14.43
N ASP A 143 -0.28 0.70 15.07
CA ASP A 143 -0.15 2.13 15.31
C ASP A 143 0.64 2.44 16.60
N GLU A 144 0.80 1.45 17.49
CA GLU A 144 1.55 1.55 18.74
C GLU A 144 2.39 0.30 18.99
N GLY A 145 3.68 0.39 18.66
CA GLY A 145 4.66 -0.66 18.91
C GLY A 145 4.36 -1.94 18.14
N ARG A 146 3.81 -2.95 18.82
CA ARG A 146 3.44 -4.26 18.26
C ARG A 146 2.02 -4.65 18.65
N THR A 147 1.20 -3.70 19.06
CA THR A 147 -0.18 -3.93 19.50
C THR A 147 -1.08 -4.10 18.28
N GLU A 148 -2.08 -4.98 18.39
CA GLU A 148 -3.07 -5.17 17.33
C GLU A 148 -3.81 -3.85 17.07
N PRO A 149 -3.86 -3.38 15.82
CA PRO A 149 -4.61 -2.19 15.49
C PRO A 149 -6.11 -2.43 15.67
N ASN A 150 -6.83 -1.49 16.26
CA ASN A 150 -8.28 -1.56 16.42
C ASN A 150 -8.98 -0.70 15.37
N TYR A 151 -9.49 -1.34 14.33
CA TYR A 151 -10.21 -0.70 13.23
C TYR A 151 -11.72 -0.65 13.45
N THR A 152 -12.27 -1.43 14.38
CA THR A 152 -13.73 -1.55 14.56
C THR A 152 -14.36 -0.18 14.88
N GLY A 153 -15.37 0.20 14.12
CA GLY A 153 -16.05 1.49 14.22
C GLY A 153 -15.39 2.64 13.47
N LEU A 154 -14.19 2.44 12.89
CA LEU A 154 -13.53 3.47 12.11
C LEU A 154 -14.08 3.57 10.69
N TYR A 155 -14.07 4.79 10.17
CA TYR A 155 -14.23 5.06 8.75
C TYR A 155 -12.87 5.11 8.07
N GLY A 156 -12.84 4.64 6.83
CA GLY A 156 -11.68 4.70 5.96
C GLY A 156 -12.05 4.42 4.53
N TYR A 157 -11.07 3.99 3.76
CA TYR A 157 -11.18 3.77 2.32
C TYR A 157 -10.73 2.36 1.96
N ALA A 158 -11.53 1.72 1.12
CA ALA A 158 -11.16 0.52 0.38
C ALA A 158 -10.16 0.90 -0.73
N VAL A 159 -8.93 0.39 -0.65
CA VAL A 159 -7.83 0.79 -1.54
C VAL A 159 -7.03 -0.38 -2.06
N VAL A 160 -6.46 -0.21 -3.26
CA VAL A 160 -5.58 -1.23 -3.85
C VAL A 160 -4.43 -1.56 -2.90
N TYR A 161 -4.07 -2.84 -2.89
CA TYR A 161 -2.97 -3.33 -2.08
C TYR A 161 -1.64 -2.92 -2.71
N TYR A 162 -0.67 -2.56 -1.88
CA TYR A 162 0.68 -2.25 -2.34
C TYR A 162 1.39 -3.41 -3.07
N GLY A 163 0.96 -4.66 -2.89
CA GLY A 163 1.48 -5.79 -3.66
C GLY A 163 0.70 -6.11 -4.93
N THR A 164 -0.30 -5.29 -5.31
CA THR A 164 -1.03 -5.49 -6.57
C THR A 164 -0.07 -5.37 -7.76
N ASP A 165 -0.16 -6.31 -8.70
CA ASP A 165 0.56 -6.25 -9.97
C ASP A 165 0.11 -5.01 -10.76
N VAL A 166 0.97 -3.99 -10.80
CA VAL A 166 0.69 -2.69 -11.41
C VAL A 166 0.36 -2.77 -12.90
N ARG A 167 0.77 -3.84 -13.59
CA ARG A 167 0.43 -4.07 -15.01
C ARG A 167 -1.05 -4.38 -15.21
N LYS A 168 -1.76 -4.76 -14.14
CA LYS A 168 -3.21 -4.96 -14.13
C LYS A 168 -3.98 -3.66 -13.82
N LEU A 169 -3.29 -2.61 -13.39
CA LEU A 169 -3.90 -1.32 -13.08
C LEU A 169 -4.04 -0.49 -14.35
N SER A 170 -5.23 0.07 -14.55
CA SER A 170 -5.50 0.97 -15.68
C SER A 170 -4.98 2.38 -15.38
N LEU A 171 -4.23 2.98 -16.30
CA LEU A 171 -3.85 4.40 -16.24
C LEU A 171 -5.03 5.37 -16.46
N ASN A 172 -6.21 4.83 -16.80
CA ASN A 172 -7.40 5.63 -17.07
C ASN A 172 -8.41 5.64 -15.93
N SER A 173 -8.16 4.91 -14.83
CA SER A 173 -9.11 4.72 -13.71
C SER A 173 -10.47 4.14 -14.16
N PRO A 174 -11.35 3.67 -13.26
CA PRO A 174 -11.13 3.37 -11.85
C PRO A 174 -10.39 2.04 -11.63
N TRP A 175 -9.76 1.90 -10.47
CA TRP A 175 -9.25 0.62 -9.98
C TRP A 175 -10.28 -0.08 -9.09
N ILE A 176 -10.09 -1.38 -8.92
CA ILE A 176 -10.98 -2.26 -8.14
C ILE A 176 -10.15 -3.04 -7.12
N ILE A 177 -10.78 -3.39 -6.00
CA ILE A 177 -10.24 -4.32 -5.00
C ILE A 177 -11.17 -5.53 -4.90
N PRO A 178 -10.65 -6.73 -4.62
CA PRO A 178 -11.49 -7.89 -4.37
C PRO A 178 -12.23 -7.77 -3.04
N THR A 179 -13.45 -8.28 -2.99
CA THR A 179 -14.13 -8.64 -1.74
C THR A 179 -14.17 -10.15 -1.60
N TYR A 180 -14.45 -10.61 -0.39
CA TYR A 180 -14.36 -12.02 -0.05
C TYR A 180 -15.66 -12.52 0.57
N LYS A 181 -15.82 -13.84 0.56
CA LYS A 181 -16.73 -14.54 1.47
C LYS A 181 -15.93 -15.58 2.24
N LYS A 182 -16.29 -15.76 3.50
CA LYS A 182 -15.73 -16.82 4.33
C LYS A 182 -16.38 -18.15 3.97
N ILE A 183 -15.57 -19.16 3.66
CA ILE A 183 -16.04 -20.51 3.32
C ILE A 183 -15.97 -21.44 4.52
N ASP A 184 -14.88 -21.38 5.27
CA ASP A 184 -14.70 -22.09 6.52
C ASP A 184 -13.76 -21.30 7.46
N TYR A 185 -13.13 -21.94 8.45
CA TYR A 185 -12.37 -21.26 9.49
C TYR A 185 -11.24 -20.38 8.96
N ASP A 186 -10.49 -20.88 7.98
CA ASP A 186 -9.26 -20.31 7.42
C ASP A 186 -9.32 -20.10 5.89
N HIS A 187 -10.39 -20.52 5.22
CA HIS A 187 -10.56 -20.32 3.77
C HIS A 187 -11.54 -19.19 3.44
N TYR A 188 -11.07 -18.32 2.54
CA TYR A 188 -11.83 -17.22 1.96
C TYR A 188 -11.74 -17.30 0.44
N GLU A 189 -12.83 -16.97 -0.24
CA GLU A 189 -12.85 -16.89 -1.69
C GLU A 189 -13.34 -15.53 -2.16
N VAL A 190 -12.85 -15.08 -3.32
CA VAL A 190 -13.28 -13.82 -3.92
C VAL A 190 -14.78 -13.89 -4.24
N ASN A 191 -15.54 -12.89 -3.80
CA ASN A 191 -17.00 -12.84 -3.92
C ASN A 191 -17.50 -11.45 -4.34
N GLY A 192 -16.75 -10.78 -5.21
CA GLY A 192 -17.10 -9.46 -5.71
C GLY A 192 -15.93 -8.51 -5.63
N GLU A 193 -16.25 -7.23 -5.81
CA GLU A 193 -15.27 -6.17 -5.95
C GLU A 193 -15.82 -4.87 -5.37
N LEU A 194 -14.93 -4.01 -4.88
CA LEU A 194 -15.24 -2.62 -4.54
C LEU A 194 -14.36 -1.67 -5.35
N PRO A 195 -14.90 -0.53 -5.81
CA PRO A 195 -14.07 0.51 -6.39
C PRO A 195 -13.00 0.99 -5.40
N HIS A 196 -11.80 1.28 -5.91
CA HIS A 196 -10.78 1.99 -5.16
C HIS A 196 -11.32 3.36 -4.70
N LYS A 197 -10.97 3.76 -3.47
CA LYS A 197 -11.42 4.96 -2.76
C LYS A 197 -12.86 4.91 -2.24
N THR A 198 -13.50 3.73 -2.27
CA THR A 198 -14.83 3.57 -1.65
C THR A 198 -14.72 3.84 -0.16
N VAL A 199 -15.54 4.75 0.36
CA VAL A 199 -15.65 5.01 1.80
C VAL A 199 -16.33 3.83 2.46
N VAL A 200 -15.70 3.28 3.49
CA VAL A 200 -16.21 2.13 4.24
C VAL A 200 -16.14 2.38 5.74
N LYS A 201 -17.05 1.76 6.48
CA LYS A 201 -17.05 1.70 7.94
C LYS A 201 -16.77 0.27 8.38
N VAL A 202 -15.78 0.07 9.25
CA VAL A 202 -15.44 -1.25 9.76
C VAL A 202 -16.42 -1.66 10.86
N ILE A 203 -17.09 -2.81 10.67
CA ILE A 203 -18.06 -3.38 11.61
C ILE A 203 -17.39 -4.40 12.53
N SER A 204 -16.46 -5.19 12.01
CA SER A 204 -15.65 -6.11 12.80
C SER A 204 -14.33 -6.43 12.08
N GLN A 205 -13.37 -6.97 12.84
CA GLN A 205 -12.07 -7.38 12.34
C GLN A 205 -11.73 -8.79 12.80
N ASN A 206 -10.99 -9.53 11.96
CA ASN A 206 -10.35 -10.78 12.31
C ASN A 206 -8.92 -10.75 11.79
N LEU A 207 -7.96 -10.49 12.68
CA LEU A 207 -6.57 -10.28 12.36
C LEU A 207 -5.70 -11.35 13.04
N THR A 208 -4.61 -11.73 12.37
CA THR A 208 -3.57 -12.63 12.86
C THR A 208 -2.24 -11.90 12.82
N HIS A 209 -1.45 -11.99 13.90
CA HIS A 209 -0.17 -11.32 13.99
C HIS A 209 0.92 -12.05 13.18
N GLU A 210 1.57 -11.33 12.28
CA GLU A 210 2.63 -11.81 11.37
C GLU A 210 4.05 -11.45 11.86
N GLY A 211 4.15 -10.77 13.01
CA GLY A 211 5.43 -10.30 13.57
C GLY A 211 5.74 -8.85 13.19
N TYR A 212 6.69 -8.25 13.93
CA TYR A 212 7.14 -6.86 13.76
C TYR A 212 5.99 -5.81 13.73
N GLY A 213 4.88 -6.10 14.43
CA GLY A 213 3.71 -5.22 14.45
C GLY A 213 2.90 -5.25 13.15
N ARG A 214 3.04 -6.29 12.33
CA ARG A 214 2.16 -6.53 11.17
C ARG A 214 1.10 -7.58 11.48
N TYR A 215 -0.05 -7.38 10.85
CA TYR A 215 -1.23 -8.19 11.00
C TYR A 215 -1.85 -8.45 9.63
N ASP A 216 -2.18 -9.70 9.37
CA ASP A 216 -2.92 -10.13 8.20
C ASP A 216 -4.33 -10.54 8.60
N GLY A 217 -5.26 -10.57 7.65
CA GLY A 217 -6.64 -10.99 7.90
C GLY A 217 -7.65 -10.09 7.22
N TYR A 218 -8.86 -10.08 7.75
CA TYR A 218 -10.01 -9.51 7.07
C TYR A 218 -10.79 -8.54 7.96
N LEU A 219 -11.38 -7.55 7.30
CA LEU A 219 -12.31 -6.59 7.89
C LEU A 219 -13.68 -6.79 7.28
N THR A 220 -14.70 -6.93 8.13
CA THR A 220 -16.10 -6.80 7.71
C THR A 220 -16.45 -5.32 7.71
N VAL A 221 -16.89 -4.80 6.57
CA VAL A 221 -17.16 -3.39 6.37
C VAL A 221 -18.53 -3.16 5.76
N THR A 222 -19.09 -1.98 5.98
CA THR A 222 -20.29 -1.49 5.29
C THR A 222 -19.97 -0.24 4.50
N ILE A 223 -20.72 0.02 3.44
CA ILE A 223 -20.68 1.29 2.72
C ILE A 223 -21.78 2.18 3.31
N PRO A 224 -21.46 3.33 3.92
CA PRO A 224 -22.45 4.15 4.63
C PRO A 224 -23.67 4.55 3.79
N GLU A 225 -23.51 4.65 2.47
CA GLU A 225 -24.58 5.01 1.53
C GLU A 225 -25.45 3.83 1.09
N ASN A 226 -24.96 2.58 1.24
CA ASN A 226 -25.65 1.37 0.77
C ASN A 226 -26.43 0.65 1.89
N GLY A 227 -26.54 1.24 3.07
CA GLY A 227 -27.20 0.64 4.23
C GLY A 227 -26.36 -0.45 4.91
N ASP A 228 -27.00 -1.54 5.35
CA ASP A 228 -26.39 -2.60 6.16
C ASP A 228 -25.74 -3.72 5.32
N GLU A 229 -25.46 -3.50 4.03
CA GLU A 229 -24.77 -4.48 3.20
C GLU A 229 -23.30 -4.63 3.66
N GLU A 230 -22.93 -5.85 4.05
CA GLU A 230 -21.59 -6.16 4.53
C GLU A 230 -20.70 -6.72 3.42
N TYR A 231 -19.49 -6.20 3.35
CA TYR A 231 -18.41 -6.67 2.50
C TYR A 231 -17.25 -7.15 3.37
N LEU A 232 -16.59 -8.22 2.95
CA LEU A 232 -15.35 -8.65 3.58
C LEU A 232 -14.18 -8.21 2.70
N ILE A 233 -13.25 -7.43 3.25
CA ILE A 233 -12.03 -6.98 2.55
C ILE A 233 -10.81 -7.46 3.30
N ASP A 234 -9.70 -7.67 2.58
CA ASP A 234 -8.40 -7.91 3.19
C ASP A 234 -7.95 -6.64 3.94
N VAL A 235 -7.38 -6.78 5.13
CA VAL A 235 -6.91 -5.64 5.95
C VAL A 235 -5.89 -4.78 5.20
N SER A 236 -5.10 -5.38 4.31
CA SER A 236 -4.13 -4.70 3.45
C SER A 236 -4.78 -3.75 2.43
N ASN A 237 -6.08 -3.90 2.18
CA ASN A 237 -6.90 -3.03 1.35
C ASN A 237 -7.60 -1.90 2.12
N PHE A 238 -7.29 -1.68 3.40
CA PHE A 238 -7.92 -0.62 4.20
C PHE A 238 -6.92 0.44 4.65
N ILE A 239 -7.30 1.71 4.52
CA ILE A 239 -6.59 2.87 5.07
C ILE A 239 -7.58 3.90 5.61
N THR A 240 -7.12 4.80 6.47
CA THR A 240 -7.96 5.89 7.02
C THR A 240 -7.69 7.25 6.35
N ASN A 241 -6.60 7.35 5.58
CA ASN A 241 -6.13 8.59 4.98
C ASN A 241 -6.38 8.60 3.47
N ASP A 242 -6.88 9.72 3.00
CA ASP A 242 -7.13 10.12 1.62
C ASP A 242 -5.83 10.57 0.92
N TYR A 243 -4.84 9.68 0.84
CA TYR A 243 -3.49 10.05 0.40
C TYR A 243 -3.40 10.65 -1.01
N TRP A 244 -4.39 10.41 -1.87
CA TRP A 244 -4.47 11.03 -3.20
C TRP A 244 -4.78 12.54 -3.15
N ASP A 245 -5.26 13.05 -2.01
CA ASP A 245 -5.56 14.48 -1.80
C ASP A 245 -4.46 15.19 -0.98
N PHE A 246 -3.33 14.53 -0.73
CA PHE A 246 -2.22 15.15 -0.01
C PHE A 246 -1.53 16.23 -0.85
N PRO A 247 -1.12 17.36 -0.25
CA PRO A 247 -0.42 18.42 -0.98
C PRO A 247 0.93 17.99 -1.56
N SER A 248 1.64 17.07 -0.89
CA SER A 248 2.92 16.54 -1.34
C SER A 248 2.72 15.18 -2.03
N VAL A 249 3.23 15.06 -3.25
CA VAL A 249 3.25 13.80 -3.99
C VAL A 249 4.17 12.78 -3.29
N LYS A 250 5.29 13.24 -2.70
CA LYS A 250 6.18 12.39 -1.89
C LYS A 250 5.46 11.79 -0.68
N ASP A 251 4.66 12.59 0.02
CA ASP A 251 3.90 12.09 1.16
C ASP A 251 2.83 11.09 0.71
N SER A 252 2.08 11.42 -0.35
CA SER A 252 1.11 10.53 -0.97
C SER A 252 1.70 9.16 -1.34
N ALA A 253 2.90 9.15 -1.93
CA ALA A 253 3.62 7.95 -2.33
C ALA A 253 3.92 6.99 -1.15
N SER A 254 3.89 7.48 0.09
CA SER A 254 4.11 6.65 1.29
C SER A 254 2.88 5.85 1.73
N TRP A 255 1.71 6.09 1.14
CA TRP A 255 0.42 5.52 1.58
C TRP A 255 -0.28 4.58 0.60
N GLY A 256 -0.16 4.82 -0.71
CA GLY A 256 -0.63 3.88 -1.72
C GLY A 256 -0.11 4.19 -3.12
N TYR A 257 -0.67 3.45 -4.07
CA TYR A 257 -0.50 3.75 -5.49
C TYR A 257 -1.41 4.88 -5.91
N SER A 258 -0.90 5.78 -6.73
CA SER A 258 -1.66 6.87 -7.36
C SER A 258 -1.26 6.99 -8.82
N ILE A 259 -2.14 7.53 -9.66
CA ILE A 259 -1.80 7.96 -11.01
C ILE A 259 -1.42 9.43 -10.93
N ALA A 260 -0.25 9.77 -11.45
CA ALA A 260 0.15 11.16 -11.65
C ALA A 260 0.40 11.45 -13.12
N GLU A 261 0.13 12.68 -13.51
CA GLU A 261 0.54 13.24 -14.80
C GLU A 261 1.86 13.99 -14.61
N TYR A 262 2.81 13.73 -15.51
CA TYR A 262 4.13 14.35 -15.50
C TYR A 262 4.15 15.61 -16.34
N HIS A 263 4.67 16.71 -15.77
CA HIS A 263 5.04 17.92 -16.49
C HIS A 263 6.39 18.42 -16.01
N GLN A 264 7.30 18.77 -16.92
CA GLN A 264 8.62 19.31 -16.54
C GLN A 264 8.50 20.77 -16.06
N ASN A 265 8.23 20.96 -14.77
CA ASN A 265 8.12 22.27 -14.12
C ASN A 265 9.44 22.71 -13.47
N SER A 266 10.30 21.76 -13.11
CA SER A 266 11.60 21.96 -12.50
C SER A 266 12.74 21.83 -13.52
N ASP A 267 13.99 22.06 -13.10
CA ASP A 267 15.20 21.76 -13.87
C ASP A 267 15.72 20.32 -13.65
N LYS A 268 14.96 19.48 -12.92
CA LYS A 268 15.35 18.11 -12.53
C LYS A 268 14.69 17.09 -13.44
N LEU A 269 15.42 16.66 -14.47
CA LEU A 269 14.95 15.64 -15.40
C LEU A 269 14.69 14.29 -14.68
N PRO A 270 13.65 13.55 -15.09
CA PRO A 270 13.43 12.19 -14.60
C PRO A 270 14.56 11.26 -15.04
N VAL A 271 14.84 10.25 -14.23
CA VAL A 271 15.94 9.30 -14.48
C VAL A 271 15.52 7.86 -14.22
N TYR A 272 16.23 6.93 -14.84
CA TYR A 272 16.18 5.52 -14.48
C TYR A 272 17.04 5.23 -13.24
N VAL A 273 17.01 3.98 -12.78
CA VAL A 273 17.72 3.52 -11.58
C VAL A 273 19.25 3.67 -11.65
N ASP A 274 19.81 3.78 -12.85
CA ASP A 274 21.24 4.00 -13.13
C ASP A 274 21.62 5.48 -13.27
N ASN A 275 20.67 6.41 -13.07
CA ASN A 275 20.77 7.86 -13.30
C ASN A 275 20.80 8.30 -14.76
N ASP A 276 20.59 7.40 -15.72
CA ASP A 276 20.39 7.84 -17.11
C ASP A 276 19.07 8.61 -17.23
N ILE A 277 19.08 9.67 -18.03
CA ILE A 277 17.90 10.50 -18.26
C ILE A 277 16.80 9.65 -18.91
N ALA A 278 15.63 9.63 -18.29
CA ALA A 278 14.47 8.93 -18.80
C ALA A 278 13.76 9.78 -19.87
N ASN A 279 13.44 9.17 -21.01
CA ASN A 279 12.68 9.81 -22.07
C ASN A 279 11.17 9.71 -21.80
N VAL A 280 10.70 10.48 -20.83
CA VAL A 280 9.28 10.58 -20.47
C VAL A 280 8.68 11.81 -21.16
N LYS A 281 7.58 11.60 -21.89
CA LYS A 281 6.89 12.70 -22.57
C LYS A 281 6.12 13.56 -21.57
N ASP A 282 6.12 14.87 -21.77
CA ASP A 282 5.23 15.78 -21.04
C ASP A 282 3.76 15.37 -21.24
N GLY A 283 2.97 15.39 -20.16
CA GLY A 283 1.61 14.88 -20.10
C GLY A 283 1.50 13.36 -19.96
N ALA A 284 2.61 12.61 -19.83
CA ALA A 284 2.56 11.18 -19.59
C ALA A 284 1.97 10.85 -18.21
N LYS A 285 1.15 9.80 -18.16
CA LYS A 285 0.65 9.25 -16.89
C LYS A 285 1.59 8.16 -16.37
N VAL A 286 1.86 8.20 -15.08
CA VAL A 286 2.68 7.23 -14.35
C VAL A 286 1.93 6.70 -13.14
N ILE A 287 2.28 5.50 -12.68
CA ILE A 287 1.78 4.96 -11.41
C ILE A 287 2.84 5.21 -10.34
N ILE A 288 2.55 6.09 -9.40
CA ILE A 288 3.39 6.31 -8.22
C ILE A 288 3.47 5.01 -7.44
N LYS A 289 4.69 4.53 -7.20
CA LYS A 289 4.98 3.29 -6.48
C LYS A 289 5.32 3.57 -5.02
N GLY A 290 6.11 4.61 -4.78
CA GLY A 290 6.68 4.88 -3.48
C GLY A 290 7.63 6.08 -3.49
N LYS A 291 8.26 6.32 -2.33
CA LYS A 291 9.35 7.29 -2.25
C LYS A 291 10.64 6.66 -2.72
N THR A 292 11.48 7.46 -3.38
CA THR A 292 12.88 7.10 -3.61
C THR A 292 13.58 6.74 -2.30
N GLY A 293 14.54 5.83 -2.35
CA GLY A 293 15.29 5.35 -1.19
C GLY A 293 14.60 4.26 -0.36
N THR A 294 13.29 4.01 -0.52
CA THR A 294 12.54 3.07 0.34
C THR A 294 13.07 1.64 0.29
N TYR A 295 13.69 1.21 -0.82
CA TYR A 295 14.15 -0.17 -1.04
C TYR A 295 15.62 -0.29 -1.48
N GLY A 296 16.49 0.59 -0.98
CA GLY A 296 17.93 0.51 -1.28
C GLY A 296 18.31 1.08 -2.65
N SER A 297 17.50 1.98 -3.21
CA SER A 297 17.83 2.76 -4.41
C SER A 297 18.81 3.89 -4.11
N GLY A 298 19.83 3.64 -3.28
CA GLY A 298 20.91 4.59 -2.94
C GLY A 298 21.80 5.00 -4.13
N ARG A 299 21.35 4.72 -5.36
CA ARG A 299 21.94 5.17 -6.61
C ARG A 299 21.32 6.48 -7.08
N VAL A 300 20.06 6.74 -6.77
CA VAL A 300 19.35 7.96 -7.19
C VAL A 300 19.31 8.94 -6.02
N ASP A 301 19.65 10.19 -6.30
CA ASP A 301 19.57 11.31 -5.36
C ASP A 301 18.09 11.60 -5.01
N ASP A 302 17.70 11.25 -3.78
CA ASP A 302 16.34 11.40 -3.27
C ASP A 302 16.00 12.82 -2.81
N ASP A 303 17.00 13.70 -2.68
CA ASP A 303 16.79 15.14 -2.51
C ASP A 303 16.38 15.80 -3.83
N LEU A 304 16.77 15.23 -4.97
CA LEU A 304 16.40 15.73 -6.30
C LEU A 304 15.18 15.03 -6.90
N ARG A 305 15.03 13.72 -6.66
CA ARG A 305 13.93 12.90 -7.18
C ARG A 305 13.31 12.08 -6.07
N GLN A 306 12.30 12.65 -5.42
CA GLN A 306 11.70 12.09 -4.22
C GLN A 306 10.73 10.94 -4.49
N VAL A 307 10.26 10.78 -5.73
CA VAL A 307 9.18 9.87 -6.10
C VAL A 307 9.67 8.80 -7.07
N GLU A 308 9.39 7.54 -6.73
CA GLU A 308 9.56 6.37 -7.59
C GLU A 308 8.22 6.02 -8.23
N ALA A 309 8.19 5.87 -9.55
CA ALA A 309 6.97 5.56 -10.30
C ALA A 309 7.21 4.58 -11.45
N TYR A 310 6.16 3.84 -11.81
CA TYR A 310 6.10 3.02 -13.01
C TYR A 310 5.67 3.88 -14.20
N TYR A 311 6.55 3.98 -15.18
CA TYR A 311 6.27 4.55 -16.49
C TYR A 311 6.06 3.42 -17.50
N PHE A 312 5.01 3.54 -18.30
CA PHE A 312 4.72 2.60 -19.38
C PHE A 312 4.98 3.33 -20.70
N ASN A 313 5.94 2.84 -21.48
CA ASN A 313 6.20 3.39 -22.81
C ASN A 313 5.06 3.03 -23.79
N GLU A 314 5.17 3.47 -25.04
CA GLU A 314 4.15 3.23 -26.08
C GLU A 314 3.91 1.73 -26.35
N ASN A 315 4.90 0.89 -26.09
CA ASN A 315 4.81 -0.58 -26.21
C ASN A 315 4.25 -1.25 -24.94
N ARG A 316 3.86 -0.46 -23.94
CA ARG A 316 3.45 -0.90 -22.58
C ARG A 316 4.55 -1.65 -21.83
N GLU A 317 5.81 -1.42 -22.19
CA GLU A 317 6.93 -1.89 -21.38
C GLU A 317 7.04 -1.02 -20.14
N GLU A 318 7.07 -1.69 -19.00
CA GLU A 318 7.18 -1.07 -17.69
C GLU A 318 8.63 -0.69 -17.42
N SER A 319 8.85 0.52 -16.93
CA SER A 319 10.13 0.97 -16.40
C SER A 319 9.92 1.68 -15.08
N THR A 320 10.85 1.47 -14.14
CA THR A 320 10.91 2.28 -12.91
C THR A 320 11.66 3.57 -13.21
N VAL A 321 11.00 4.70 -12.99
CA VAL A 321 11.54 6.03 -13.24
C VAL A 321 11.39 6.87 -11.97
N PHE A 322 12.37 7.72 -11.72
CA PHE A 322 12.46 8.57 -10.54
C PHE A 322 12.23 10.02 -10.93
N PHE A 323 11.32 10.68 -10.23
CA PHE A 323 10.83 12.01 -10.54
C PHE A 323 11.05 12.96 -9.37
N ASN A 324 11.25 14.24 -9.70
CA ASN A 324 11.04 15.32 -8.76
C ASN A 324 9.54 15.45 -8.47
N GLU A 325 9.16 15.63 -7.20
CA GLU A 325 7.74 15.66 -6.83
C GLU A 325 6.96 16.85 -7.43
N TYR A 326 7.63 17.97 -7.70
CA TYR A 326 7.01 19.17 -8.29
C TYR A 326 6.69 19.04 -9.78
N ASP A 327 7.24 17.99 -10.42
CA ASP A 327 6.98 17.64 -11.81
C ASP A 327 5.81 16.65 -11.96
N LEU A 328 5.20 16.24 -10.85
CA LEU A 328 4.08 15.30 -10.83
C LEU A 328 2.83 15.96 -10.27
N LYS A 329 1.69 15.68 -10.89
CA LYS A 329 0.37 16.04 -10.38
C LYS A 329 -0.49 14.80 -10.27
N ILE A 330 -0.95 14.47 -9.06
CA ILE A 330 -1.88 13.35 -8.86
C ILE A 330 -3.19 13.65 -9.58
N VAL A 331 -3.64 12.69 -10.38
CA VAL A 331 -4.89 12.73 -11.15
C VAL A 331 -5.83 11.59 -10.79
N TYR A 332 -5.35 10.55 -10.10
CA TYR A 332 -6.15 9.48 -9.55
C TYR A 332 -5.47 8.82 -8.35
#